data_AF-A0A380TH17-F1
#
_entry.id   AF-A0A380TH17-F1
#
_cell.length_a   1.000
_cell.length_b   1.000
_cell.length_c   1.000
_cell.angle_alpha   90.00
_cell.angle_beta   90.00
_cell.angle_gamma   90.00
#
_symmetry.space_group_name_H-M   'P 1'
#
loop_
_entity.id
_entity.type
_entity.pdbx_description
1 polymer ?
#
loop_
_entity_poly.entity_id
_entity_poly.type
_entity_poly.pdbx_seq_one_letter_code
_entity_poly.pdbx_strand_id
1 'polypeptide(L)'
;MAHIERKIIEAVRVGDSDAGRVVGSSLKALRQAAGLTQREIAKRLALGQAAVSKIEQRGDVQISSLQRYVEALGARLSIGAVFPSDSDLGPSLHEAIGGRIDNDQYILPIFGDEPSRRRDLILSIKPAYTKKIMEGAKTVELRRRFPIAVDRGVIVYIYSTSPVRALVGAAEITDVERLPVAVLWQRHGRSALIRKQDFDGYFRGVEEGYALRISNARPFSRPLDLAELKERFNFNAPQSFLYAKPSLQQALKNEQSNVFDRY
;
A
#
# COMPACT_ATOMS: atom_id res chain seq x y z
N MET A 1 -5.26 11.30 -25.92
CA MET A 1 -4.64 10.84 -24.66
C MET A 1 -5.41 9.59 -24.23
N ALA A 2 -4.90 8.40 -24.55
CA ALA A 2 -5.63 7.16 -24.34
C ALA A 2 -5.74 6.83 -22.85
N HIS A 3 -6.97 6.79 -22.36
CA HIS A 3 -7.34 6.26 -21.05
C HIS A 3 -6.99 4.76 -21.05
N ILE A 4 -5.89 4.36 -20.43
CA ILE A 4 -5.64 2.95 -20.16
C ILE A 4 -6.42 2.62 -18.88
N GLU A 5 -7.66 2.17 -19.04
CA GLU A 5 -8.35 1.39 -18.01
C GLU A 5 -7.39 0.30 -17.51
N ARG A 6 -7.35 0.08 -16.19
CA ARG A 6 -6.53 -0.96 -15.57
C ARG A 6 -6.99 -2.33 -16.07
N LYS A 7 -6.50 -2.75 -17.24
CA LYS A 7 -6.80 -4.04 -17.84
C LYS A 7 -6.00 -5.09 -17.07
N ILE A 8 -6.66 -5.76 -16.15
CA ILE A 8 -6.13 -6.97 -15.52
C ILE A 8 -6.11 -8.03 -16.63
N ILE A 9 -4.92 -8.54 -16.94
CA ILE A 9 -4.77 -9.63 -17.90
C ILE A 9 -4.38 -10.86 -17.09
N GLU A 10 -5.34 -11.77 -16.95
CA GLU A 10 -5.16 -13.01 -16.21
C GLU A 10 -4.27 -13.97 -17.00
N ALA A 11 -3.28 -14.56 -16.32
CA ALA A 11 -2.48 -15.62 -16.90
C ALA A 11 -3.35 -16.88 -17.07
N VAL A 12 -3.34 -17.44 -18.27
CA VAL A 12 -4.19 -18.56 -18.71
C VAL A 12 -3.86 -19.84 -17.94
N ARG A 13 -4.89 -20.64 -17.63
CA ARG A 13 -4.81 -21.98 -17.02
C ARG A 13 -3.79 -22.86 -17.75
N VAL A 14 -2.89 -23.51 -17.01
CA VAL A 14 -1.95 -24.50 -17.54
C VAL A 14 -2.49 -25.91 -17.30
N GLY A 15 -2.71 -26.66 -18.37
CA GLY A 15 -2.64 -28.12 -18.35
C GLY A 15 -1.20 -28.53 -18.68
N ASP A 16 -0.61 -29.38 -17.82
CA ASP A 16 0.61 -30.23 -17.91
C ASP A 16 1.78 -29.88 -18.84
N SER A 17 1.91 -28.62 -19.27
CA SER A 17 2.96 -28.15 -20.18
C SER A 17 3.94 -27.23 -19.45
N ASP A 18 5.21 -27.31 -19.86
CA ASP A 18 6.37 -26.53 -19.43
C ASP A 18 5.99 -25.08 -19.07
N ALA A 19 5.75 -24.82 -17.78
CA ALA A 19 5.15 -23.59 -17.25
C ALA A 19 5.88 -22.33 -17.74
N GLY A 20 7.17 -22.47 -18.01
CA GLY A 20 7.95 -21.42 -18.61
C GLY A 20 7.45 -21.00 -19.99
N ARG A 21 7.20 -21.95 -20.90
CA ARG A 21 6.75 -21.65 -22.27
C ARG A 21 5.43 -20.88 -22.27
N VAL A 22 4.56 -21.15 -21.28
CA VAL A 22 3.28 -20.45 -21.10
C VAL A 22 3.48 -19.01 -20.63
N VAL A 23 4.43 -18.76 -19.73
CA VAL A 23 4.77 -17.39 -19.30
C VAL A 23 5.34 -16.57 -20.47
N GLY A 24 6.25 -17.15 -21.24
CA GLY A 24 6.85 -16.49 -22.40
C GLY A 24 5.84 -16.11 -23.49
N SER A 25 4.91 -17.01 -23.82
CA SER A 25 3.85 -16.74 -24.79
C SER A 25 2.86 -15.67 -24.30
N SER A 26 2.55 -15.67 -23.00
CA SER A 26 1.70 -14.65 -22.37
C SER A 26 2.34 -13.25 -22.43
N LEU A 27 3.65 -13.14 -22.13
CA LEU A 27 4.37 -11.87 -22.26
C LEU A 27 4.42 -11.36 -23.70
N LYS A 28 4.61 -12.26 -24.66
CA LYS A 28 4.56 -11.92 -26.09
C LYS A 28 3.19 -11.34 -26.47
N ALA A 29 2.11 -11.97 -26.03
CA ALA A 29 0.75 -11.48 -26.26
C ALA A 29 0.51 -10.11 -25.62
N LEU A 30 0.95 -9.91 -24.37
CA LEU A 30 0.89 -8.63 -23.66
C LEU A 30 1.60 -7.51 -24.42
N ARG A 31 2.84 -7.76 -24.86
CA ARG A 31 3.61 -6.79 -25.64
C ARG A 31 2.94 -6.44 -26.97
N GLN A 32 2.41 -7.44 -27.67
CA GLN A 32 1.69 -7.24 -28.93
C GLN A 32 0.40 -6.42 -28.73
N ALA A 33 -0.36 -6.72 -27.68
CA ALA A 33 -1.56 -5.96 -27.31
C ALA A 33 -1.24 -4.52 -26.91
N ALA A 34 -0.07 -4.27 -26.33
CA ALA A 34 0.44 -2.93 -26.02
C ALA A 34 1.00 -2.19 -27.25
N GLY A 35 0.99 -2.80 -28.45
CA GLY A 35 1.46 -2.18 -29.69
C GLY A 35 2.98 -2.04 -29.80
N LEU A 36 3.76 -2.81 -29.02
CA LEU A 36 5.22 -2.69 -28.97
C LEU A 36 5.93 -3.80 -29.74
N THR A 37 7.03 -3.47 -30.39
CA THR A 37 7.98 -4.43 -30.97
C THR A 37 8.93 -4.98 -29.90
N GLN A 38 9.60 -6.10 -30.20
CA GLN A 38 10.64 -6.64 -29.31
C GLN A 38 11.83 -5.68 -29.16
N ARG A 39 12.14 -4.85 -30.16
CA ARG A 39 13.22 -3.86 -30.07
C ARG A 39 12.86 -2.72 -29.12
N GLU A 40 11.61 -2.27 -29.14
CA GLU A 40 11.14 -1.18 -28.28
C GLU A 40 11.06 -1.60 -26.81
N ILE A 41 10.52 -2.79 -26.51
CA ILE A 41 10.52 -3.29 -25.13
C ILE A 41 11.96 -3.55 -24.64
N ALA A 42 12.85 -4.06 -25.51
CA ALA A 42 14.25 -4.27 -25.18
C ALA A 42 14.94 -2.95 -24.77
N LYS A 43 14.67 -1.87 -25.52
CA LYS A 43 15.16 -0.52 -25.18
C LYS A 43 14.65 -0.05 -23.82
N ARG A 44 13.36 -0.27 -23.49
CA ARG A 44 12.79 0.08 -22.18
C ARG A 44 13.40 -0.72 -21.03
N LEU A 45 13.81 -1.96 -21.30
CA LEU A 45 14.45 -2.85 -20.33
C LEU A 45 15.96 -2.66 -20.20
N ALA A 46 16.56 -1.81 -21.04
CA ALA A 46 18.02 -1.72 -21.21
C ALA A 46 18.67 -3.07 -21.55
N LEU A 47 17.99 -3.89 -22.36
CA LEU A 47 18.44 -5.20 -22.82
C LEU A 47 18.60 -5.22 -24.36
N GLY A 48 19.31 -6.22 -24.88
CA GLY A 48 19.32 -6.52 -26.32
C GLY A 48 18.06 -7.27 -26.76
N GLN A 49 17.64 -7.10 -28.02
CA GLN A 49 16.44 -7.77 -28.58
C GLN A 49 16.53 -9.30 -28.48
N ALA A 50 17.72 -9.89 -28.62
CA ALA A 50 17.93 -11.33 -28.45
C ALA A 50 17.57 -11.82 -27.03
N ALA A 51 17.81 -11.01 -25.99
CA ALA A 51 17.46 -11.35 -24.62
C ALA A 51 15.93 -11.37 -24.42
N VAL A 52 15.22 -10.41 -25.01
CA VAL A 52 13.74 -10.36 -25.02
C VAL A 52 13.15 -11.56 -25.76
N SER A 53 13.70 -11.91 -26.93
CA SER A 53 13.27 -13.09 -27.68
C SER A 53 13.47 -14.38 -26.87
N LYS A 54 14.58 -14.48 -26.13
CA LYS A 54 14.86 -15.63 -25.26
C LYS A 54 13.85 -15.72 -24.10
N ILE A 55 13.50 -14.59 -23.48
CA ILE A 55 12.47 -14.51 -22.44
C ILE A 55 11.11 -14.97 -22.97
N GLU A 56 10.71 -14.51 -24.16
CA GLU A 56 9.42 -14.89 -24.77
C GLU A 56 9.38 -16.36 -25.28
N GLN A 57 10.52 -17.01 -25.50
CA GLN A 57 10.59 -18.35 -26.12
C GLN A 57 10.99 -19.49 -25.17
N ARG A 58 11.92 -19.26 -24.22
CA ARG A 58 12.60 -20.34 -23.47
C ARG A 58 12.06 -20.62 -22.08
N GLY A 59 11.12 -19.80 -21.63
CA GLY A 59 10.27 -20.11 -20.51
C GLY A 59 10.84 -20.08 -19.10
N ASP A 60 12.12 -20.37 -18.90
CA ASP A 60 12.72 -20.26 -17.57
C ASP A 60 13.09 -18.79 -17.26
N VAL A 61 12.08 -18.01 -16.90
CA VAL A 61 12.17 -16.56 -16.64
C VAL A 61 12.21 -16.34 -15.13
N GLN A 62 13.31 -15.75 -14.64
CA GLN A 62 13.38 -15.31 -13.25
C GLN A 62 12.26 -14.30 -12.94
N ILE A 63 11.65 -14.39 -11.75
CA ILE A 63 10.59 -13.46 -11.30
C ILE A 63 11.04 -12.00 -11.43
N SER A 64 12.31 -11.69 -11.14
CA SER A 64 12.88 -10.35 -11.30
C SER A 64 12.91 -9.86 -12.76
N SER A 65 13.06 -10.78 -13.72
CA SER A 65 13.02 -10.49 -15.16
C SER A 65 11.58 -10.30 -15.63
N LEU A 66 10.64 -11.10 -15.11
CA LEU A 66 9.21 -10.96 -15.36
C LEU A 66 8.69 -9.61 -14.85
N GLN A 67 9.08 -9.22 -13.63
CA GLN A 67 8.74 -7.94 -13.02
C GLN A 67 9.21 -6.78 -13.89
N ARG A 68 10.51 -6.75 -14.23
CA ARG A 68 11.07 -5.71 -15.10
C ARG A 68 10.35 -5.64 -16.43
N TYR A 69 10.02 -6.78 -17.04
CA TYR A 69 9.29 -6.86 -18.31
C TYR A 69 7.91 -6.19 -18.22
N VAL A 70 7.10 -6.53 -17.22
CA VAL A 70 5.75 -5.96 -17.08
C VAL A 70 5.79 -4.49 -16.64
N GLU A 71 6.78 -4.08 -15.86
CA GLU A 71 7.00 -2.66 -15.50
C GLU A 71 7.35 -1.81 -16.73
N ALA A 72 8.13 -2.36 -17.68
CA ALA A 72 8.42 -1.69 -18.96
C ALA A 72 7.16 -1.52 -19.85
N LEU A 73 6.13 -2.33 -19.62
CA LEU A 73 4.80 -2.15 -20.21
C LEU A 73 3.93 -1.14 -19.44
N GLY A 74 4.36 -0.66 -18.27
CA GLY A 74 3.58 0.19 -17.38
C GLY A 74 2.62 -0.58 -16.47
N ALA A 75 2.75 -1.90 -16.39
CA ALA A 75 1.98 -2.76 -15.50
C ALA A 75 2.77 -3.11 -14.22
N ARG A 76 2.14 -3.84 -13.30
CA ARG A 76 2.79 -4.40 -12.10
C ARG A 76 2.63 -5.91 -12.11
N LEU A 77 3.65 -6.62 -11.64
CA LEU A 77 3.57 -8.07 -11.48
C LEU A 77 2.86 -8.40 -10.18
N SER A 78 1.84 -9.26 -10.26
CA SER A 78 1.20 -9.91 -9.12
C SER A 78 1.09 -11.40 -9.42
N ILE A 79 1.50 -12.24 -8.48
CA ILE A 79 1.42 -13.71 -8.52
C ILE A 79 0.61 -14.12 -7.29
N GLY A 80 -0.42 -14.92 -7.49
CA GLY A 80 -1.21 -15.49 -6.39
C GLY A 80 -1.42 -16.99 -6.57
N ALA A 81 -1.54 -17.69 -5.45
CA ALA A 81 -2.04 -19.06 -5.38
C ALA A 81 -3.57 -19.01 -5.43
N VAL A 82 -4.18 -19.78 -6.34
CA VAL A 82 -5.63 -19.86 -6.49
C VAL A 82 -6.12 -21.16 -5.86
N PHE A 83 -7.05 -21.05 -4.91
CA PHE A 83 -7.73 -22.16 -4.26
C PHE A 83 -9.20 -22.14 -4.68
N PRO A 84 -9.78 -23.30 -5.04
CA PRO A 84 -11.22 -23.44 -5.25
C PRO A 84 -12.05 -23.00 -4.03
N SER A 85 -13.31 -22.61 -4.24
CA SER A 85 -14.27 -22.25 -3.18
C SER A 85 -14.46 -23.35 -2.14
N ASP A 86 -14.40 -24.62 -2.59
CA ASP A 86 -14.58 -25.82 -1.78
C ASP A 86 -13.27 -26.30 -1.13
N SER A 87 -12.20 -25.51 -1.20
CA SER A 87 -10.95 -25.84 -0.50
C SER A 87 -11.10 -25.67 1.00
N ASP A 88 -10.82 -26.73 1.76
CA ASP A 88 -10.75 -26.68 3.23
C ASP A 88 -9.69 -25.70 3.74
N LEU A 89 -8.59 -25.53 2.99
CA LEU A 89 -7.46 -24.67 3.35
C LEU A 89 -7.66 -23.21 2.93
N GLY A 90 -8.45 -22.96 1.88
CA GLY A 90 -8.69 -21.63 1.31
C GLY A 90 -9.14 -20.59 2.35
N PRO A 91 -10.22 -20.83 3.12
CA PRO A 91 -10.70 -19.92 4.15
C PRO A 91 -9.66 -19.63 5.24
N SER A 92 -9.04 -20.69 5.78
CA SER A 92 -8.08 -20.60 6.88
C SER A 92 -6.82 -19.83 6.49
N LEU A 93 -6.30 -20.07 5.28
CA LEU A 93 -5.14 -19.34 4.76
C LEU A 93 -5.50 -17.91 4.36
N HIS A 94 -6.66 -17.68 3.75
CA HIS A 94 -7.13 -16.32 3.45
C HIS A 94 -7.24 -15.45 4.71
N GLU A 95 -7.75 -16.01 5.81
CA GLU A 95 -7.78 -15.33 7.10
C GLU A 95 -6.36 -15.02 7.61
N ALA A 96 -5.46 -16.02 7.60
CA ALA A 96 -4.12 -15.90 8.15
C ALA A 96 -3.21 -14.96 7.34
N ILE A 97 -3.12 -15.15 6.02
CA ILE A 97 -2.15 -14.47 5.16
C ILE A 97 -2.75 -13.39 4.26
N GLY A 98 -4.06 -13.36 4.10
CA GLY A 98 -4.74 -12.41 3.22
C GLY A 98 -4.91 -12.92 1.80
N GLY A 99 -5.39 -12.06 0.92
CA GLY A 99 -5.77 -12.41 -0.44
C GLY A 99 -7.08 -11.76 -0.85
N ARG A 100 -7.55 -12.13 -2.04
CA ARG A 100 -8.85 -11.71 -2.58
C ARG A 100 -9.70 -12.94 -2.89
N ILE A 101 -11.01 -12.76 -2.90
CA ILE A 101 -11.95 -13.75 -3.41
C ILE A 101 -12.38 -13.26 -4.80
N ASP A 102 -12.23 -14.10 -5.82
CA ASP A 102 -12.59 -13.79 -7.21
C ASP A 102 -13.22 -15.02 -7.85
N ASN A 103 -14.39 -14.88 -8.49
CA ASN A 103 -15.16 -15.98 -9.09
C ASN A 103 -15.27 -17.24 -8.21
N ASP A 104 -15.63 -17.07 -6.93
CA ASP A 104 -15.70 -18.15 -5.93
C ASP A 104 -14.37 -18.90 -5.75
N GLN A 105 -13.23 -18.22 -5.86
CA GLN A 105 -11.91 -18.80 -5.60
C GLN A 105 -11.13 -17.89 -4.64
N TYR A 106 -10.41 -18.49 -3.70
CA TYR A 106 -9.48 -17.76 -2.84
C TYR A 106 -8.16 -17.56 -3.59
N ILE A 107 -7.77 -16.31 -3.80
CA ILE A 107 -6.51 -15.95 -4.43
C ILE A 107 -5.60 -15.36 -3.36
N LEU A 108 -4.62 -16.15 -2.91
CA LEU A 108 -3.66 -15.75 -1.88
C LEU A 108 -2.40 -15.20 -2.55
N PRO A 109 -1.84 -14.06 -2.11
CA PRO A 109 -0.65 -13.49 -2.75
C PRO A 109 0.59 -14.38 -2.54
N ILE A 110 1.42 -14.48 -3.57
CA ILE A 110 2.78 -15.03 -3.50
C ILE A 110 3.81 -13.92 -3.76
N PHE A 111 3.52 -13.03 -4.72
CA PHE A 111 4.42 -11.95 -5.13
C PHE A 111 3.61 -10.77 -5.67
N GLY A 112 4.08 -9.54 -5.49
CA GLY A 112 3.41 -8.34 -6.01
C GLY A 112 2.37 -7.73 -5.07
N ASP A 113 1.96 -6.50 -5.38
CA ASP A 113 1.06 -5.72 -4.52
C ASP A 113 -0.36 -6.31 -4.51
N GLU A 114 -0.70 -6.96 -3.40
CA GLU A 114 -2.04 -7.32 -2.93
C GLU A 114 -3.14 -6.33 -3.35
N PRO A 115 -4.20 -6.78 -4.07
CA PRO A 115 -5.44 -6.03 -4.19
C PRO A 115 -6.27 -6.23 -2.91
N SER A 116 -6.50 -5.12 -2.18
CA SER A 116 -7.57 -4.95 -1.18
C SER A 116 -7.52 -5.78 0.13
N ARG A 117 -6.43 -5.64 0.90
CA ARG A 117 -6.61 -5.43 2.36
C ARG A 117 -6.71 -3.92 2.58
N ARG A 118 -7.66 -3.45 3.39
CA ARG A 118 -7.53 -2.13 4.07
C ARG A 118 -6.13 -2.13 4.70
N ARG A 119 -5.16 -1.50 4.04
CA ARG A 119 -3.78 -1.53 4.51
C ARG A 119 -3.69 -0.51 5.62
N ASP A 120 -3.96 -0.94 6.85
CA ASP A 120 -3.85 -0.06 8.01
C ASP A 120 -2.48 0.62 7.99
N LEU A 121 -2.49 1.93 8.21
CA LEU A 121 -1.29 2.76 8.12
C LEU A 121 -0.76 3.07 9.50
N ILE A 122 0.53 3.37 9.59
CA ILE A 122 1.16 3.93 10.78
C ILE A 122 1.70 5.31 10.42
N LEU A 123 1.23 6.33 11.12
CA LEU A 123 1.68 7.71 10.97
C LEU A 123 2.48 8.17 12.17
N SER A 124 3.70 8.67 11.92
CA SER A 124 4.50 9.33 12.94
C SER A 124 4.14 10.80 13.03
N ILE A 125 3.63 11.23 14.19
CA ILE A 125 3.13 12.58 14.47
C ILE A 125 3.87 13.14 15.70
N LYS A 126 4.10 14.45 15.74
CA LYS A 126 4.69 15.10 16.92
C LYS A 126 3.70 15.09 18.09
N PRO A 127 4.15 14.90 19.35
CA PRO A 127 3.27 14.81 20.52
C PRO A 127 2.24 15.94 20.65
N ALA A 128 2.63 17.18 20.34
CA ALA A 128 1.74 18.34 20.39
C ALA A 128 0.52 18.25 19.44
N TYR A 129 0.63 17.50 18.34
CA TYR A 129 -0.47 17.29 17.40
C TYR A 129 -1.23 16.01 17.69
N THR A 130 -0.55 14.95 18.14
CA THR A 130 -1.19 13.69 18.50
C THR A 130 -2.26 13.89 19.57
N LYS A 131 -1.96 14.67 20.63
CA LYS A 131 -2.93 15.03 21.67
C LYS A 131 -4.19 15.67 21.08
N LYS A 132 -4.01 16.66 20.20
CA LYS A 132 -5.12 17.37 19.54
C LYS A 132 -5.95 16.48 18.63
N ILE A 133 -5.35 15.46 18.01
CA ILE A 133 -6.08 14.48 17.20
C ILE A 133 -6.96 13.62 18.10
N MET A 134 -6.41 13.10 19.21
CA MET A 134 -7.17 12.26 20.15
C MET A 134 -8.31 13.01 20.85
N GLU A 135 -8.13 14.31 21.12
CA GLU A 135 -9.17 15.20 21.66
C GLU A 135 -10.20 15.62 20.59
N GLY A 136 -10.01 15.26 19.32
CA GLY A 136 -10.89 15.63 18.20
C GLY A 136 -10.73 17.07 17.70
N ALA A 137 -9.84 17.87 18.29
CA ALA A 137 -9.61 19.26 17.90
C ALA A 137 -8.90 19.40 16.54
N LYS A 138 -7.97 18.47 16.22
CA LYS A 138 -7.26 18.42 14.92
C LYS A 138 -7.87 17.35 14.05
N THR A 139 -8.56 17.77 12.98
CA THR A 139 -9.28 16.89 12.04
C THR A 139 -8.57 16.72 10.70
N VAL A 140 -7.47 17.44 10.49
CA VAL A 140 -6.65 17.31 9.27
C VAL A 140 -5.19 17.12 9.62
N GLU A 141 -4.54 16.11 9.05
CA GLU A 141 -3.09 15.91 9.11
C GLU A 141 -2.43 16.25 7.78
N LEU A 142 -1.29 16.95 7.84
CA LEU A 142 -0.58 17.41 6.65
C LEU A 142 0.67 16.56 6.41
N ARG A 143 0.91 16.16 5.16
CA ARG A 143 2.07 15.34 4.78
C ARG A 143 2.72 15.84 3.50
N ARG A 144 4.05 15.72 3.42
CA ARG A 144 4.80 15.97 2.17
C ARG A 144 4.66 14.85 1.15
N ARG A 145 4.48 13.61 1.62
CA ARG A 145 4.32 12.41 0.78
C ARG A 145 3.33 11.45 1.43
N PHE A 146 2.36 10.98 0.67
CA PHE A 146 1.36 10.01 1.11
C PHE A 146 0.85 9.21 -0.11
N PRO A 147 0.44 7.93 0.04
CA PRO A 147 -0.09 7.17 -1.08
C PRO A 147 -1.42 7.78 -1.53
N ILE A 148 -1.58 7.98 -2.85
CA ILE A 148 -2.80 8.57 -3.44
C ILE A 148 -3.95 7.55 -3.47
N ALA A 149 -3.63 6.26 -3.55
CA ALA A 149 -4.61 5.18 -3.52
C ALA A 149 -4.76 4.66 -2.08
N VAL A 150 -5.65 5.28 -1.32
CA VAL A 150 -6.07 4.82 0.00
C VAL A 150 -7.58 4.69 -0.02
N ASP A 151 -8.09 3.51 0.34
CA ASP A 151 -9.51 3.28 0.45
C ASP A 151 -10.11 4.17 1.55
N ARG A 152 -11.31 4.70 1.32
CA ARG A 152 -12.01 5.50 2.33
C ARG A 152 -12.26 4.64 3.58
N GLY A 153 -11.98 5.22 4.75
CA GLY A 153 -12.16 4.53 6.03
C GLY A 153 -11.02 3.54 6.34
N VAL A 154 -9.82 3.75 5.80
CA VAL A 154 -8.65 3.01 6.27
C VAL A 154 -8.34 3.40 7.71
N ILE A 155 -7.95 2.41 8.52
CA ILE A 155 -7.49 2.68 9.87
C ILE A 155 -6.04 3.17 9.82
N VAL A 156 -5.75 4.18 10.61
CA VAL A 156 -4.41 4.70 10.81
C VAL A 156 -4.05 4.67 12.29
N TYR A 157 -2.96 3.98 12.61
CA TYR A 157 -2.36 3.98 13.91
C TYR A 157 -1.40 5.16 14.06
N ILE A 158 -1.48 5.85 15.19
CA ILE A 158 -0.74 7.08 15.42
C ILE A 158 0.45 6.77 16.33
N TYR A 159 1.65 6.87 15.77
CA TYR A 159 2.90 6.84 16.51
C TYR A 159 3.26 8.26 16.94
N SER A 160 3.30 8.49 18.24
CA SER A 160 3.79 9.74 18.82
C SER A 160 5.32 9.69 18.88
N THR A 161 5.95 10.61 18.16
CA THR A 161 7.43 10.74 18.12
C THR A 161 8.01 11.24 19.45
N SER A 162 9.31 11.53 19.49
CA SER A 162 10.00 12.00 20.70
C SER A 162 9.31 13.23 21.34
N PRO A 163 9.21 13.31 22.68
CA PRO A 163 9.74 12.37 23.68
C PRO A 163 8.88 11.12 23.96
N VAL A 164 7.62 11.07 23.48
CA VAL A 164 6.66 10.01 23.81
C VAL A 164 7.10 8.64 23.26
N ARG A 165 7.52 8.58 22.00
CA ARG A 165 8.07 7.38 21.33
C ARG A 165 7.20 6.13 21.48
N ALA A 166 5.90 6.24 21.21
CA ALA A 166 4.95 5.12 21.37
C ALA A 166 3.83 5.17 20.32
N LEU A 167 3.25 4.01 19.99
CA LEU A 167 1.92 3.95 19.37
C LEU A 167 0.88 4.26 20.45
N VAL A 168 0.08 5.30 20.22
CA VAL A 168 -0.80 5.86 21.26
C VAL A 168 -2.29 5.75 20.96
N GLY A 169 -2.66 5.31 19.75
CA GLY A 169 -4.06 5.16 19.38
C GLY A 169 -4.27 4.92 17.89
N ALA A 170 -5.53 4.91 17.50
CA ALA A 170 -5.98 4.73 16.13
C ALA A 170 -6.97 5.83 15.72
N ALA A 171 -7.10 6.05 14.42
CA ALA A 171 -8.11 6.91 13.83
C ALA A 171 -8.45 6.40 12.43
N GLU A 172 -9.43 7.02 11.77
CA GLU A 172 -9.79 6.72 10.39
C GLU A 172 -9.36 7.84 9.45
N ILE A 173 -8.82 7.49 8.28
CA ILE A 173 -8.65 8.43 7.18
C ILE A 173 -9.87 8.32 6.27
N THR A 174 -10.67 9.38 6.23
CA THR A 174 -11.90 9.43 5.43
C THR A 174 -11.69 10.02 4.04
N ASP A 175 -10.67 10.87 3.88
CA ASP A 175 -10.36 11.52 2.61
C ASP A 175 -8.90 11.96 2.54
N VAL A 176 -8.36 12.01 1.31
CA VAL A 176 -6.97 12.39 1.02
C VAL A 176 -6.96 13.35 -0.16
N GLU A 177 -6.56 14.59 0.08
CA GLU A 177 -6.45 15.62 -0.95
C GLU A 177 -4.97 15.90 -1.27
N ARG A 178 -4.56 15.79 -2.54
CA ARG A 178 -3.25 16.27 -3.02
C ARG A 178 -3.40 17.66 -3.60
N LEU A 179 -2.69 18.65 -3.06
CA LEU A 179 -2.88 20.06 -3.39
C LEU A 179 -1.53 20.82 -3.40
N PRO A 180 -1.43 21.92 -4.18
CA PRO A 180 -0.31 22.85 -4.05
C PRO A 180 -0.18 23.40 -2.62
N VAL A 181 1.04 23.61 -2.14
CA VAL A 181 1.32 24.05 -0.74
C VAL A 181 0.60 25.35 -0.37
N ALA A 182 0.49 26.30 -1.31
CA ALA A 182 -0.25 27.54 -1.08
C ALA A 182 -1.74 27.27 -0.78
N VAL A 183 -2.35 26.36 -1.53
CA VAL A 183 -3.76 25.97 -1.40
C VAL A 183 -3.98 25.15 -0.12
N LEU A 184 -3.03 24.28 0.26
CA LEU A 184 -3.07 23.54 1.54
C LEU A 184 -3.18 24.48 2.73
N TRP A 185 -2.37 25.55 2.75
CA TRP A 185 -2.41 26.52 3.83
C TRP A 185 -3.77 27.23 3.88
N GLN A 186 -4.24 27.73 2.73
CA GLN A 186 -5.50 28.46 2.64
C GLN A 186 -6.69 27.63 3.10
N ARG A 187 -6.77 26.35 2.67
CA ARG A 187 -7.91 25.48 2.97
C ARG A 187 -7.83 24.80 4.34
N HIS A 188 -6.64 24.34 4.74
CA HIS A 188 -6.49 23.44 5.88
C HIS A 188 -5.60 23.97 7.00
N GLY A 189 -4.97 25.15 6.87
CA GLY A 189 -4.09 25.70 7.89
C GLY A 189 -4.76 25.79 9.28
N ARG A 190 -6.03 26.21 9.31
CA ARG A 190 -6.83 26.29 10.54
C ARG A 190 -7.19 24.91 11.10
N SER A 191 -7.70 23.99 10.28
CA SER A 191 -8.11 22.64 10.72
C SER A 191 -6.94 21.72 11.06
N ALA A 192 -5.75 22.00 10.53
CA ALA A 192 -4.52 21.28 10.86
C ALA A 192 -3.88 21.73 12.19
N LEU A 193 -4.38 22.80 12.82
CA LEU A 193 -3.91 23.35 14.09
C LEU A 193 -2.38 23.55 14.16
N ILE A 194 -1.79 23.98 13.05
CA ILE A 194 -0.35 24.27 12.88
C ILE A 194 -0.13 25.77 12.70
N ARG A 195 0.94 26.32 13.28
CA ARG A 195 1.32 27.73 13.08
C ARG A 195 1.88 27.92 11.68
N LYS A 196 1.69 29.10 11.10
CA LYS A 196 2.19 29.42 9.74
C LYS A 196 3.70 29.18 9.61
N GLN A 197 4.49 29.64 10.58
CA GLN A 197 5.94 29.43 10.59
C GLN A 197 6.33 27.94 10.58
N ASP A 198 5.63 27.10 11.36
CA ASP A 198 5.87 25.65 11.39
C ASP A 198 5.47 24.98 10.08
N PHE A 199 4.35 25.43 9.48
CA PHE A 199 3.89 24.97 8.17
C PHE A 199 4.92 25.30 7.08
N ASP A 200 5.39 26.54 7.02
CA ASP A 200 6.36 27.00 6.02
C ASP A 200 7.72 26.28 6.18
N GLY A 201 8.14 26.03 7.43
CA GLY A 201 9.31 25.22 7.72
C GLY A 201 9.15 23.77 7.27
N TYR A 202 7.99 23.16 7.51
CA TYR A 202 7.71 21.76 7.17
C TYR A 202 7.63 21.53 5.65
N PHE A 203 7.01 22.45 4.91
CA PHE A 203 6.82 22.35 3.45
C PHE A 203 7.92 23.04 2.63
N ARG A 204 9.00 23.54 3.26
CA ARG A 204 10.13 24.16 2.55
C ARG A 204 10.69 23.23 1.46
N GLY A 205 10.81 23.76 0.24
CA GLY A 205 11.34 23.04 -0.91
C GLY A 205 10.38 21.98 -1.49
N VAL A 206 9.07 22.11 -1.22
CA VAL A 206 8.04 21.25 -1.80
C VAL A 206 6.93 22.11 -2.42
N GLU A 207 6.49 21.75 -3.62
CA GLU A 207 5.43 22.46 -4.35
C GLU A 207 4.03 21.92 -4.04
N GLU A 208 3.90 20.61 -3.81
CA GLU A 208 2.65 19.92 -3.50
C GLU A 208 2.74 19.15 -2.17
N GLY A 209 1.60 18.99 -1.50
CA GLY A 209 1.48 18.15 -0.33
C GLY A 209 0.12 17.48 -0.23
N TYR A 210 -0.13 16.86 0.91
CA TYR A 210 -1.31 16.05 1.17
C TYR A 210 -2.02 16.54 2.43
N ALA A 211 -3.34 16.64 2.36
CA ALA A 211 -4.22 16.81 3.51
C ALA A 211 -5.01 15.52 3.74
N LEU A 212 -4.84 14.93 4.92
CA LEU A 212 -5.50 13.70 5.33
C LEU A 212 -6.62 14.07 6.30
N ARG A 213 -7.87 13.81 5.94
CA ARG A 213 -9.00 14.01 6.84
C ARG A 213 -9.07 12.86 7.82
N ILE A 214 -8.98 13.19 9.11
CA ILE A 214 -8.99 12.23 10.21
C ILE A 214 -10.31 12.33 10.98
N SER A 215 -10.94 11.19 11.22
CA SER A 215 -12.13 11.03 12.07
C SER A 215 -11.96 9.86 13.04
N ASN A 216 -12.89 9.74 13.99
CA ASN A 216 -12.96 8.59 14.91
C ASN A 216 -11.65 8.29 15.65
N ALA A 217 -10.89 9.34 15.99
CA ALA A 217 -9.65 9.19 16.74
C ALA A 217 -9.94 8.69 18.16
N ARG A 218 -9.18 7.68 18.58
CA ARG A 218 -9.33 7.01 19.86
C ARG A 218 -7.94 6.64 20.40
N PRO A 219 -7.61 7.05 21.64
CA PRO A 219 -6.38 6.61 22.28
C PRO A 219 -6.45 5.11 22.63
N PHE A 220 -5.31 4.44 22.66
CA PHE A 220 -5.21 3.09 23.20
C PHE A 220 -5.32 3.10 24.72
N SER A 221 -5.79 1.99 25.27
CA SER A 221 -5.87 1.75 26.72
C SER A 221 -4.48 1.88 27.37
N ARG A 222 -3.48 1.29 26.71
CA ARG A 222 -2.05 1.41 27.03
C ARG A 222 -1.27 1.73 25.76
N PRO A 223 -0.44 2.79 25.75
CA PRO A 223 0.49 3.02 24.65
C PRO A 223 1.51 1.88 24.53
N LEU A 224 1.83 1.50 23.30
CA LEU A 224 2.90 0.54 22.99
C LEU A 224 4.19 1.31 22.72
N ASP A 225 5.16 1.24 23.62
CA ASP A 225 6.40 2.00 23.48
C ASP A 225 7.33 1.44 22.39
N LEU A 226 8.32 2.23 21.99
CA LEU A 226 9.25 1.85 20.92
C LEU A 226 10.06 0.59 21.25
N ALA A 227 10.38 0.31 22.52
CA ALA A 227 11.16 -0.87 22.89
C ALA A 227 10.33 -2.14 22.66
N GLU A 228 9.10 -2.14 23.17
CA GLU A 228 8.12 -3.21 22.96
C GLU A 228 7.84 -3.42 21.46
N LEU A 229 7.67 -2.33 20.71
CA LEU A 229 7.43 -2.40 19.28
C LEU A 229 8.60 -3.00 18.49
N LYS A 230 9.84 -2.68 18.89
CA LYS A 230 11.06 -3.23 18.28
C LYS A 230 11.20 -4.72 18.57
N GLU A 231 11.07 -5.09 19.83
CA GLU A 231 11.24 -6.47 20.29
C GLU A 231 10.20 -7.41 19.66
N ARG A 232 8.92 -7.01 19.69
CA ARG A 232 7.82 -7.88 19.26
C ARG A 232 7.53 -7.85 17.77
N PHE A 233 7.78 -6.71 17.10
CA PHE A 233 7.32 -6.49 15.72
C PHE A 233 8.41 -6.03 14.75
N ASN A 234 9.66 -5.93 15.21
CA ASN A 234 10.79 -5.38 14.46
C ASN A 234 10.39 -4.04 13.80
N PHE A 235 9.82 -3.15 14.62
CA PHE A 235 9.27 -1.86 14.20
C PHE A 235 10.33 -0.76 14.21
N ASN A 236 10.28 0.10 13.18
CA ASN A 236 11.02 1.35 13.14
C ASN A 236 10.05 2.49 12.82
N ALA A 237 10.19 3.61 13.53
CA ALA A 237 9.30 4.75 13.35
C ALA A 237 9.43 5.33 11.93
N PRO A 238 8.33 5.46 11.18
CA PRO A 238 8.38 5.96 9.81
C PRO A 238 8.68 7.47 9.77
N GLN A 239 9.43 7.91 8.76
CA GLN A 239 9.62 9.35 8.52
C GLN A 239 8.35 10.01 7.94
N SER A 240 7.56 9.26 7.14
CA SER A 240 6.26 9.72 6.64
C SER A 240 5.12 8.80 7.08
N PHE A 241 5.09 7.58 6.55
CA PHE A 241 4.11 6.56 6.92
C PHE A 241 4.73 5.17 6.71
N LEU A 242 4.08 4.14 7.23
CA LEU A 242 4.44 2.73 7.10
C LEU A 242 3.14 1.93 6.97
N TYR A 243 3.13 0.86 6.18
CA TYR A 243 2.04 -0.10 6.22
C TYR A 243 2.19 -1.00 7.45
N ALA A 244 1.13 -1.15 8.24
CA ALA A 244 1.15 -2.03 9.39
C ALA A 244 1.35 -3.48 8.92
N LYS A 245 2.35 -4.17 9.49
CA LYS A 245 2.59 -5.59 9.21
C LYS A 245 1.43 -6.43 9.76
N PRO A 246 1.09 -7.60 9.17
CA PRO A 246 0.00 -8.45 9.65
C PRO A 246 0.09 -8.80 11.14
N SER A 247 1.30 -9.09 11.65
CA SER A 247 1.53 -9.40 13.08
C SER A 247 1.20 -8.23 14.01
N LEU A 248 1.50 -7.00 13.58
CA LEU A 248 1.17 -5.80 14.32
C LEU A 248 -0.33 -5.48 14.21
N GLN A 249 -0.93 -5.65 13.04
CA GLN A 249 -2.39 -5.51 12.86
C GLN A 249 -3.15 -6.46 13.79
N GLN A 250 -2.75 -7.73 13.88
CA GLN A 250 -3.40 -8.71 14.75
C GLN A 250 -3.27 -8.34 16.23
N ALA A 251 -2.10 -7.86 16.67
CA ALA A 251 -1.92 -7.37 18.04
C ALA A 251 -2.77 -6.13 18.34
N LEU A 252 -2.91 -5.23 17.36
CA LEU A 252 -3.67 -3.99 17.49
C LEU A 252 -5.18 -4.20 17.34
N LYS A 253 -5.65 -5.26 16.66
CA LYS A 253 -7.06 -5.63 16.60
C LYS A 253 -7.64 -5.87 18.00
N ASN A 254 -6.90 -6.50 18.89
CA ASN A 254 -7.35 -6.72 20.29
C ASN A 254 -7.47 -5.41 21.07
N GLU A 255 -6.60 -4.44 20.79
CA GLU A 255 -6.69 -3.08 21.34
C GLU A 255 -7.81 -2.28 20.67
N GLN A 256 -8.19 -2.60 19.42
CA GLN A 256 -9.28 -1.98 18.65
C GLN A 256 -10.67 -2.55 18.96
N SER A 257 -10.83 -3.84 19.24
CA SER A 257 -12.14 -4.43 19.60
C SER A 257 -12.72 -3.77 20.85
N ASN A 258 -11.87 -3.37 21.80
CA ASN A 258 -12.28 -2.55 22.95
C ASN A 258 -12.69 -1.11 22.59
N VAL A 259 -12.40 -0.65 21.36
CA VAL A 259 -12.56 0.74 20.90
C VAL A 259 -13.73 0.89 19.92
N PHE A 260 -14.02 -0.13 19.10
CA PHE A 260 -15.05 -0.09 18.05
C PHE A 260 -16.28 -0.98 18.32
N ASP A 261 -16.25 -1.91 19.28
CA ASP A 261 -17.41 -2.79 19.65
C ASP A 261 -18.31 -2.21 20.76
N ARG A 262 -18.39 -0.88 20.91
CA ARG A 262 -19.36 -0.24 21.82
C ARG A 262 -20.43 0.53 21.05
N TYR A 263 -21.34 -0.20 20.43
CA TYR A 263 -22.71 0.24 20.13
C TYR A 263 -23.67 -0.93 20.33
#